data_AF-A0A1W6ZYJ0-F1
#
_entry.id   AF-A0A1W6ZYJ0-F1
#
_cell.length_a   1.000
_cell.length_b   1.000
_cell.length_c   1.000
_cell.angle_alpha   90.00
_cell.angle_beta   90.00
_cell.angle_gamma   90.00
#
_symmetry.space_group_name_H-M   'P 1'
#
loop_
_entity.id
_entity.type
_entity.pdbx_description
1 polymer ?
#
loop_
_entity_poly.entity_id
_entity_poly.type
_entity_poly.pdbx_seq_one_letter_code
_entity_poly.pdbx_strand_id
1 'polypeptide(L)' 'MVASDLRRWAMQCVDQANDSRSSHEERERLMKIREGLLALADNQDWLNGRVANVSEEASNILSIDFGKPRQV' A
#
# COMPACT_ATOMS: atom_id res chain seq x y z
N MET A 1 -4.45 -8.17 -1.51
CA MET A 1 -3.00 -8.06 -1.28
C MET A 1 -2.75 -6.76 -0.57
N VAL A 2 -2.08 -6.76 0.59
CA VAL A 2 -1.87 -5.55 1.42
C VAL A 2 -0.43 -5.07 1.22
N ALA A 3 -0.17 -3.76 1.38
CA ALA A 3 1.16 -3.18 1.12
C ALA A 3 2.29 -3.84 1.95
N SER A 4 1.97 -4.36 3.14
CA SER A 4 2.88 -5.15 3.97
C SER A 4 3.32 -6.47 3.32
N ASP A 5 2.43 -7.17 2.61
CA ASP A 5 2.78 -8.42 1.90
C ASP A 5 3.73 -8.13 0.72
N LEU A 6 3.50 -7.03 0.00
CA LEU A 6 4.36 -6.59 -1.10
C LEU A 6 5.77 -6.27 -0.61
N ARG A 7 5.90 -5.58 0.53
CA ARG A 7 7.20 -5.31 1.17
C ARG A 7 7.89 -6.58 1.65
N ARG A 8 7.14 -7.56 2.16
CA ARG A 8 7.70 -8.86 2.55
C ARG A 8 8.28 -9.60 1.35
N TRP A 9 7.57 -9.62 0.21
CA TRP A 9 8.11 -10.24 -1.01
C TRP A 9 9.32 -9.48 -1.56
N ALA A 10 9.33 -8.16 -1.49
CA ALA A 10 10.49 -7.36 -1.88
C ALA A 10 11.73 -7.71 -1.04
N MET A 11 11.56 -8.00 0.25
CA MET A 11 12.63 -8.46 1.15
C MET A 11 13.14 -9.85 0.74
N GLN A 12 12.24 -10.78 0.43
CA GLN A 12 12.62 -12.11 -0.05
C GLN A 12 13.42 -12.07 -1.37
N CYS A 13 13.12 -11.12 -2.26
CA CYS A 13 13.93 -10.91 -3.46
C CYS A 13 15.37 -10.47 -3.13
N VAL A 14 15.57 -9.63 -2.11
CA VAL A 14 16.91 -9.25 -1.64
C VAL A 14 17.64 -10.46 -1.06
N ASP A 15 16.96 -11.25 -0.23
CA ASP A 15 17.57 -12.43 0.40
C ASP A 15 18.01 -13.46 -0.65
N GLN A 16 17.18 -13.71 -1.67
CA GLN A 16 17.52 -14.58 -2.80
C GLN A 16 18.65 -13.99 -3.67
N ALA A 17 18.64 -12.69 -3.90
CA ALA A 17 19.67 -12.02 -4.70
C ALA A 17 21.06 -12.03 -4.03
N ASN A 18 21.09 -12.16 -2.69
CA ASN A 18 22.30 -12.25 -1.89
C ASN A 18 22.79 -13.69 -1.69
N ASP A 19 22.04 -14.71 -2.15
CA ASP A 19 22.55 -16.08 -2.14
C ASP A 19 23.82 -16.17 -3.00
N SER A 20 24.88 -16.75 -2.43
CA SER A 20 26.15 -17.05 -3.10
C SER A 20 26.01 -17.84 -4.41
N ARG A 21 24.89 -18.55 -4.61
CA ARG A 21 24.57 -19.32 -5.81
C ARG A 21 23.87 -18.51 -6.89
N SER A 22 23.40 -17.30 -6.58
CA SER A 22 22.71 -16.44 -7.54
C SER A 22 23.70 -15.91 -8.57
N SER A 23 23.36 -16.10 -9.84
CA SER A 23 24.11 -15.50 -10.94
C SER A 23 23.94 -13.98 -10.93
N HIS A 24 24.84 -13.26 -11.61
CA HIS A 24 24.73 -11.82 -11.76
C HIS A 24 23.40 -11.41 -12.43
N GLU A 25 22.99 -12.16 -13.46
CA GLU A 25 21.73 -11.92 -14.17
C GLU A 25 20.50 -12.15 -13.27
N GLU A 26 20.48 -13.24 -12.49
CA GLU A 26 19.37 -13.53 -11.58
C GLU A 26 19.29 -12.48 -10.46
N ARG A 27 20.44 -12.05 -9.94
CA ARG A 27 20.52 -10.94 -8.99
C ARG A 27 19.92 -9.65 -9.57
N GLU A 28 20.27 -9.28 -10.79
CA GLU A 28 19.67 -8.10 -11.44
C GLU A 28 18.15 -8.24 -11.62
N ARG A 29 17.69 -9.43 -12.04
CA ARG A 29 16.27 -9.72 -12.21
C ARG A 29 15.52 -9.59 -10.88
N LEU A 30 16.04 -10.16 -9.81
CA LEU A 30 15.46 -10.09 -8.47
C LEU A 30 15.42 -8.64 -7.94
N MET A 31 16.46 -7.85 -8.20
CA MET A 31 16.46 -6.43 -7.82
C MET A 31 15.42 -5.61 -8.59
N LYS A 32 15.21 -5.88 -9.89
CA LYS A 32 14.12 -5.25 -10.66
C LYS A 32 12.73 -5.63 -10.14
N ILE A 33 12.53 -6.90 -9.78
CA ILE A 33 11.27 -7.36 -9.18
C ILE A 33 11.02 -6.66 -7.84
N ARG A 34 12.05 -6.57 -6.99
CA ARG A 34 11.99 -5.85 -5.72
C ARG A 34 11.53 -4.39 -5.91
N GLU A 35 12.11 -3.67 -6.85
CA GLU A 35 11.73 -2.28 -7.14
C GLU A 35 10.26 -2.17 -7.55
N GLY A 36 9.79 -3.07 -8.42
CA GLY A 36 8.38 -3.13 -8.82
C GLY A 36 7.44 -3.41 -7.63
N LEU A 37 7.82 -4.31 -6.73
CA LEU A 37 7.02 -4.63 -5.53
C LEU A 37 6.93 -3.45 -4.56
N LEU A 38 8.02 -2.70 -4.37
CA LEU A 38 8.02 -1.51 -3.52
C LEU A 38 7.16 -0.39 -4.13
N ALA A 39 7.28 -0.15 -5.43
CA ALA A 39 6.44 0.83 -6.12
C ALA A 39 4.94 0.48 -6.01
N LEU A 40 4.59 -0.80 -6.12
CA LEU A 40 3.22 -1.25 -5.91
C LEU A 40 2.75 -1.06 -4.47
N ALA A 41 3.61 -1.31 -3.48
CA ALA A 41 3.28 -1.10 -2.07
C ALA A 41 3.00 0.38 -1.76
N ASP A 42 3.84 1.26 -2.29
CA ASP A 42 3.70 2.71 -2.08
C ASP A 42 2.45 3.26 -2.77
N ASN A 43 2.14 2.80 -3.99
CA ASN A 43 0.88 3.12 -4.68
C ASN A 43 -0.33 2.64 -3.88
N GLN A 44 -0.24 1.48 -3.26
CA GLN A 44 -1.33 0.94 -2.47
C GLN A 44 -1.54 1.70 -1.17
N ASP A 45 -0.47 2.12 -0.49
CA ASP A 45 -0.57 2.99 0.69
C ASP A 45 -1.15 4.37 0.33
N TRP A 46 -0.75 4.93 -0.81
CA TRP A 46 -1.33 6.17 -1.32
C TRP A 46 -2.83 6.05 -1.59
N LEU A 47 -3.27 4.96 -2.24
CA LEU A 47 -4.68 4.69 -2.49
C LEU A 47 -5.45 4.53 -1.17
N ASN A 48 -4.91 3.79 -0.20
CA ASN A 48 -5.53 3.59 1.10
C ASN A 48 -5.68 4.91 1.87
N GLY A 49 -4.67 5.78 1.83
CA GLY A 49 -4.74 7.11 2.44
C GLY A 49 -5.82 7.98 1.82
N ARG A 50 -6.02 7.92 0.50
CA ARG A 50 -7.12 8.65 -0.16
C ARG A 50 -8.49 8.12 0.19
N VAL A 51 -8.66 6.80 0.28
CA VAL A 51 -9.92 6.18 0.68
C VAL A 51 -10.28 6.54 2.13
N ALA A 52 -9.30 6.56 3.03
CA ALA A 52 -9.50 6.99 4.41
C ALA A 52 -10.01 8.44 4.48
N ASN A 53 -9.39 9.35 3.75
CA ASN A 53 -9.79 10.77 3.73
C ASN A 53 -11.21 10.97 3.19
N VAL A 54 -11.60 10.28 2.11
CA VAL A 54 -12.95 10.36 1.56
C VAL A 54 -14.00 9.82 2.55
N SER A 55 -13.67 8.75 3.28
CA SER A 55 -14.57 8.19 4.29
C SER A 55 -14.77 9.14 5.49
N GLU A 56 -13.73 9.87 5.88
CA GLU A 56 -13.80 10.85 6.96
C GLU A 56 -14.63 12.09 6.54
N GLU A 57 -14.42 12.60 5.33
CA GLU A 57 -15.21 13.70 4.77
C GLU A 57 -16.70 13.32 4.64
N ALA A 58 -17.00 12.12 4.14
CA ALA A 58 -18.38 11.63 4.04
C ALA A 58 -19.06 11.48 5.42
N SER A 59 -18.31 11.05 6.44
CA SER A 59 -18.83 10.94 7.81
C SER A 59 -19.08 12.31 8.46
N ASN A 60 -18.22 13.29 8.18
CA ASN A 60 -18.38 14.66 8.66
C ASN A 60 -19.60 15.34 8.03
N ILE A 61 -19.87 15.12 6.73
CA ILE A 61 -21.05 15.66 6.05
C ILE A 61 -22.34 15.04 6.61
N LEU A 62 -22.39 13.71 6.77
CA LEU A 62 -23.57 13.02 7.33
C LEU A 62 -23.84 13.38 8.80
N SER A 63 -22.81 13.79 9.56
CA SER A 63 -22.96 14.22 10.96
C SER A 63 -23.58 15.61 11.11
N ILE A 64 -23.56 16.45 10.08
CA ILE A 64 -24.10 17.82 10.12
C ILE A 64 -25.61 17.85 9.80
N ASP A 65 -26.15 16.88 9.07
CA ASP A 65 -27.51 16.95 8.50
C ASP A 65 -28.65 16.33 9.34
N PHE A 66 -28.42 15.86 10.57
CA PHE A 66 -29.49 15.44 11.48
C PHE A 66 -29.61 16.35 12.71
N GLY A 67 -29.65 17.66 12.46
CA GLY A 67 -30.20 18.64 13.39
C GLY A 67 -31.73 18.44 13.53
N LYS A 68 -32.12 17.69 14.57
CA LYS A 68 -33.43 17.60 15.26
C LYS A 68 -34.63 18.33 14.60
N PRO A 69 -35.80 17.68 14.41
CA PRO A 69 -37.02 18.38 14.03
C PRO A 69 -37.32 19.47 15.05
N ARG A 70 -37.47 20.71 14.57
CA ARG A 70 -37.96 21.86 15.32
C ARG A 70 -39.32 21.49 15.92
N GLN A 71 -39.32 21.13 17.20
CA GLN A 71 -40.52 21.14 18.02
C GLN A 71 -40.84 22.61 18.33
N VAL A 72 -42.14 22.94 18.25
CA VAL A 72 -42.83 24.24 18.38
C VAL A 72 -42.71 25.25 17.24
#